data_AF-A0A1H8SWH2-F1
#
_entry.id   AF-A0A1H8SWH2-F1
#
_cell.length_a   1.000
_cell.length_b   1.000
_cell.length_c   1.000
_cell.angle_alpha   90.00
_cell.angle_beta   90.00
_cell.angle_gamma   90.00
#
_symmetry.space_group_name_H-M   'P 1'
#
loop_
_entity.id
_entity.type
_entity.pdbx_description
1 polymer ?
#
loop_
_entity_poly.entity_id
_entity_poly.type
_entity_poly.pdbx_seq_one_letter_code
_entity_poly.pdbx_strand_id
1 'polypeptide(L)'
;MSRLPSTTRSAITLLASALVATGSLSPWLASNSWLVALPGLQTGLDTWGALLLPAVLVVGALHGFASRVVSETATLVVGVLSLVAVAVYWQNAAVGGYVPAVGWYLTAVGGLLLVGVGVERFWSRFGYRLSGTDDPRSV
;
A
#
# COMPACT_ATOMS: atom_id res chain seq x y z
N MET A 1 -21.99 -6.54 4.09
CA MET A 1 -20.59 -6.56 4.54
C MET A 1 -20.52 -5.97 5.93
N SER A 2 -20.12 -6.75 6.94
CA SER A 2 -19.90 -6.24 8.30
C SER A 2 -18.66 -5.35 8.33
N ARG A 3 -18.76 -4.18 8.98
CA ARG A 3 -17.63 -3.26 9.11
C ARG A 3 -16.60 -3.81 10.10
N LEU A 4 -15.33 -3.68 9.76
CA LEU A 4 -14.27 -4.04 10.69
C LEU A 4 -14.23 -3.07 11.89
N PRO A 5 -13.96 -3.56 13.11
CA PRO A 5 -13.71 -2.70 14.26
C PRO A 5 -12.61 -1.66 13.97
N SER A 6 -12.69 -0.48 14.58
CA SER A 6 -11.69 0.60 14.37
C SER A 6 -10.28 0.17 14.77
N THR A 7 -10.16 -0.60 15.85
CA THR A 7 -8.89 -1.18 16.33
C THR A 7 -8.29 -2.16 15.32
N THR A 8 -9.10 -3.05 14.76
CA THR A 8 -8.68 -3.99 13.70
C THR A 8 -8.22 -3.24 12.46
N ARG A 9 -8.92 -2.19 12.05
CA ARG A 9 -8.53 -1.36 10.90
C ARG A 9 -7.20 -0.64 11.12
N SER A 10 -6.96 -0.08 12.30
CA SER A 10 -5.66 0.54 12.63
C SER A 10 -4.54 -0.49 12.64
N ALA A 11 -4.76 -1.67 13.25
CA ALA A 11 -3.78 -2.74 13.25
C ALA A 11 -3.41 -3.20 11.83
N ILE A 12 -4.40 -3.38 10.94
CA ILE A 12 -4.17 -3.73 9.54
C ILE A 12 -3.41 -2.61 8.82
N THR A 13 -3.73 -1.34 9.07
CA THR A 13 -3.03 -0.21 8.41
C THR A 13 -1.56 -0.14 8.82
N LEU A 14 -1.27 -0.35 10.11
CA LEU A 14 0.10 -0.35 10.63
C LEU A 14 0.89 -1.55 10.12
N LEU A 15 0.28 -2.74 10.13
CA LEU A 15 0.89 -3.95 9.60
C LEU A 15 1.15 -3.84 8.10
N ALA A 16 0.19 -3.32 7.34
CA ALA A 16 0.33 -3.10 5.90
C ALA A 16 1.43 -2.08 5.59
N SER A 17 1.49 -0.99 6.36
CA SER A 17 2.60 -0.02 6.29
C SER A 17 3.94 -0.69 6.58
N ALA A 18 4.05 -1.47 7.66
CA ALA A 18 5.28 -2.16 8.00
C ALA A 18 5.72 -3.14 6.89
N LEU A 19 4.77 -3.86 6.27
CA LEU A 19 5.04 -4.75 5.14
C LEU A 19 5.55 -4.01 3.91
N VAL A 20 4.93 -2.89 3.52
CA VAL A 20 5.41 -2.08 2.39
C VAL A 20 6.80 -1.49 2.68
N ALA A 21 7.02 -0.99 3.90
CA ALA A 21 8.33 -0.46 4.31
C ALA A 21 9.41 -1.54 4.28
N THR A 22 9.13 -2.72 4.85
CA THR A 22 10.07 -3.84 4.84
C THR A 22 10.32 -4.36 3.43
N GLY A 23 9.27 -4.46 2.62
CA GLY A 23 9.36 -4.84 1.21
C GLY A 23 10.20 -3.85 0.40
N SER A 24 10.06 -2.55 0.65
CA SER A 24 10.84 -1.51 -0.03
C SER A 24 12.35 -1.58 0.24
N LEU A 25 12.76 -2.11 1.40
CA LEU A 25 14.16 -2.29 1.78
C LEU A 25 14.72 -3.68 1.43
N SER A 26 13.85 -4.65 1.18
CA SER A 26 14.23 -6.03 0.86
C SER A 26 14.60 -6.18 -0.61
N PRO A 27 15.34 -7.22 -1.02
CA PRO A 27 15.58 -7.50 -2.43
C PRO A 27 14.27 -7.75 -3.19
N TRP A 28 14.11 -7.07 -4.33
CA TRP A 28 12.94 -7.23 -5.18
C TRP A 28 13.16 -8.33 -6.23
N LEU A 29 14.35 -8.43 -6.84
CA LEU A 29 14.72 -9.42 -7.88
C LEU A 29 15.60 -10.53 -7.33
N ALA A 30 15.42 -11.72 -7.87
CA ALA A 30 16.40 -12.80 -7.82
C ALA A 30 16.75 -13.24 -9.25
N SER A 31 18.04 -13.53 -9.52
CA SER A 31 18.45 -14.15 -10.77
C SER A 31 18.39 -15.67 -10.66
N ASN A 32 18.10 -16.36 -11.77
CA ASN A 32 18.12 -17.82 -11.82
C ASN A 32 19.56 -18.33 -11.75
N SER A 33 20.06 -18.57 -10.52
CA SER A 33 20.74 -19.80 -10.11
C SER A 33 21.73 -19.65 -8.94
N TRP A 34 22.13 -18.47 -8.48
CA TRP A 34 23.03 -18.30 -7.29
C TRP A 34 23.39 -16.83 -6.99
N LEU A 35 23.03 -15.89 -7.87
CA LEU A 35 23.23 -14.46 -7.69
C LEU A 35 21.96 -13.79 -7.15
N VAL A 36 21.97 -13.46 -5.85
CA VAL A 36 21.03 -12.52 -5.26
C VAL A 36 21.42 -11.14 -5.79
N ALA A 37 20.69 -10.65 -6.80
CA ALA A 37 20.79 -9.25 -7.16
C ALA A 37 20.22 -8.44 -6.00
N LEU A 38 21.06 -7.66 -5.34
CA LEU A 38 20.62 -6.64 -4.39
C LEU A 38 19.58 -5.73 -5.08
N PRO A 39 18.66 -5.11 -4.33
CA PRO A 39 17.80 -4.08 -4.89
C PRO A 39 18.71 -3.04 -5.59
N GLY A 40 18.52 -2.83 -6.90
CA GLY A 40 19.13 -1.69 -7.57
C GLY A 40 20.19 -1.84 -8.63
N LEU A 41 20.33 -3.00 -9.26
CA LEU A 41 21.15 -3.05 -10.46
C LEU A 41 20.40 -2.49 -11.67
N GLN A 42 20.45 -1.16 -11.83
CA GLN A 42 20.21 -0.38 -13.06
C GLN A 42 18.83 -0.48 -13.73
N THR A 43 17.81 -0.99 -13.04
CA THR A 43 16.44 -1.15 -13.58
C THR A 43 15.47 0.00 -13.21
N GLY A 44 15.92 1.01 -12.46
CA GLY A 44 15.04 2.07 -11.94
C GLY A 44 14.16 1.62 -10.77
N LEU A 45 14.50 0.49 -10.13
CA LEU A 45 13.76 -0.04 -8.97
C LEU A 45 14.14 0.63 -7.65
N ASP A 46 15.35 1.18 -7.54
CA ASP A 46 15.81 1.95 -6.37
C ASP A 46 14.98 3.20 -6.15
N THR A 47 14.57 3.82 -7.25
CA THR A 47 13.69 4.99 -7.24
C THR A 47 12.31 4.66 -6.68
N TRP A 48 11.83 3.42 -6.79
CA TRP A 48 10.57 2.99 -6.17
C TRP A 48 10.72 2.73 -4.67
N GLY A 49 11.81 2.08 -4.24
CA GLY A 49 12.12 1.95 -2.81
C GLY A 49 12.27 3.31 -2.12
N ALA A 50 12.98 4.24 -2.77
CA ALA A 50 13.16 5.61 -2.30
C ALA A 50 11.86 6.44 -2.26
N LEU A 51 10.84 6.09 -3.06
CA LEU A 51 9.54 6.77 -3.08
C LEU A 51 8.54 6.14 -2.10
N LEU A 52 8.52 4.81 -1.99
CA LEU A 52 7.57 4.08 -1.14
C LEU A 52 7.90 4.21 0.35
N LEU A 53 9.19 4.15 0.73
CA LEU A 53 9.60 4.26 2.13
C LEU A 53 9.13 5.58 2.79
N PRO A 54 9.42 6.79 2.25
CA PRO A 54 8.94 8.03 2.84
C PRO A 54 7.40 8.14 2.77
N ALA A 55 6.77 7.64 1.71
CA ALA A 55 5.31 7.68 1.59
C ALA A 55 4.61 6.89 2.70
N VAL A 56 5.12 5.71 3.04
CA VAL A 56 4.59 4.88 4.12
C VAL A 56 4.90 5.47 5.50
N LEU A 57 6.08 6.05 5.69
CA LEU A 57 6.42 6.77 6.93
C LEU A 57 5.50 7.97 7.16
N VAL A 58 5.16 8.71 6.10
CA VAL A 58 4.18 9.81 6.15
C VAL A 58 2.79 9.27 6.53
N VAL A 59 2.37 8.13 5.97
CA VAL A 59 1.11 7.47 6.38
C VAL A 59 1.13 7.09 7.86
N GLY A 60 2.23 6.52 8.35
CA GLY A 60 2.41 6.18 9.77
C GLY A 60 2.35 7.41 10.67
N ALA A 61 3.03 8.49 10.30
CA ALA A 61 3.00 9.77 11.01
C ALA A 61 1.59 10.37 11.03
N LEU A 62 0.91 10.42 9.88
CA LEU A 62 -0.47 10.89 9.78
C LEU A 62 -1.45 10.05 10.60
N HIS A 63 -1.17 8.76 10.77
CA HIS A 63 -1.93 7.88 11.65
C HIS A 63 -1.73 8.25 13.13
N GLY A 64 -0.50 8.62 13.52
CA GLY A 64 -0.17 9.09 14.87
C GLY A 64 -0.75 10.47 15.23
N PHE A 65 -0.79 11.40 14.26
CA PHE A 65 -1.30 12.77 14.46
C PHE A 65 -2.83 12.92 14.34
N ALA A 66 -3.58 11.82 14.27
CA ALA A 66 -5.06 11.77 14.28
C ALA A 66 -5.80 12.55 13.16
N SER A 67 -5.12 12.90 12.06
CA SER A 67 -5.77 13.50 10.88
C SER A 67 -6.56 12.45 10.08
N ARG A 68 -7.81 12.21 10.46
CA ARG A 68 -8.63 11.10 9.90
C ARG A 68 -8.84 11.20 8.39
N VAL A 69 -9.06 12.40 7.84
CA VAL A 69 -9.35 12.58 6.39
C VAL A 69 -8.09 12.45 5.54
N VAL A 70 -6.98 13.04 5.99
CA VAL A 70 -5.71 13.01 5.26
C VAL A 70 -5.08 11.61 5.36
N SER A 71 -5.23 10.93 6.50
CA SER A 71 -4.76 9.55 6.68
C SER A 71 -5.48 8.58 5.74
N GLU A 72 -6.79 8.73 5.51
CA GLU A 72 -7.56 7.83 4.65
C GLU A 72 -7.18 7.91 3.17
N THR A 73 -7.11 9.13 2.64
CA THR A 73 -6.69 9.38 1.26
C THR A 73 -5.24 8.98 1.04
N ALA A 74 -4.35 9.30 1.99
CA ALA A 74 -2.96 8.86 1.94
C ALA A 74 -2.82 7.32 1.98
N THR A 75 -3.61 6.63 2.81
CA THR A 75 -3.61 5.15 2.87
C THR A 75 -3.97 4.54 1.51
N LEU A 76 -5.03 5.05 0.86
CA LEU A 76 -5.45 4.56 -0.45
C LEU A 76 -4.38 4.86 -1.52
N VAL A 77 -3.87 6.09 -1.56
CA VAL A 77 -2.86 6.52 -2.53
C VAL A 77 -1.58 5.71 -2.39
N VAL A 78 -1.08 5.51 -1.17
CA VAL A 78 0.13 4.70 -0.92
C VAL A 78 -0.12 3.23 -1.27
N GLY A 79 -1.30 2.70 -0.98
CA GLY A 79 -1.70 1.37 -1.42
C GLY A 79 -1.65 1.21 -2.94
N VAL A 80 -2.25 2.15 -3.68
CA VAL A 80 -2.25 2.14 -5.15
C VAL A 80 -0.83 2.29 -5.71
N LEU A 81 -0.03 3.23 -5.19
CA LEU A 81 1.36 3.41 -5.61
C LEU A 81 2.20 2.15 -5.36
N SER A 82 1.96 1.45 -4.26
CA SER A 82 2.63 0.17 -3.97
C SER A 82 2.28 -0.89 -5.01
N LEU A 83 1.02 -0.98 -5.43
CA LEU A 83 0.60 -1.91 -6.49
C LEU A 83 1.13 -1.53 -7.87
N VAL A 84 1.19 -0.23 -8.19
CA VAL A 84 1.81 0.26 -9.42
C VAL A 84 3.29 -0.12 -9.46
N ALA A 85 4.02 0.08 -8.36
CA ALA A 85 5.42 -0.34 -8.25
C ALA A 85 5.60 -1.84 -8.50
N VAL A 86 4.73 -2.67 -7.91
CA VAL A 86 4.68 -4.13 -8.09
C VAL A 86 4.39 -4.53 -9.54
N ALA A 87 3.48 -3.82 -10.22
CA ALA A 87 3.12 -4.09 -11.61
C ALA A 87 4.22 -3.67 -12.60
N VAL A 88 4.78 -2.47 -12.44
CA VAL A 88 5.93 -1.97 -13.22
C VAL A 88 7.11 -2.92 -13.04
N TYR A 89 7.32 -3.40 -11.82
CA TYR A 89 8.33 -4.39 -11.53
C TYR A 89 8.09 -5.70 -12.31
N TRP A 90 6.88 -6.25 -12.28
CA TRP A 90 6.56 -7.52 -12.95
C TRP A 90 6.82 -7.44 -14.46
N GLN A 91 6.47 -6.30 -15.07
CA GLN A 91 6.74 -6.06 -16.50
C GLN A 91 8.24 -6.06 -16.80
N ASN A 92 9.07 -5.44 -15.97
CA ASN A 92 10.53 -5.42 -16.17
C ASN A 92 11.17 -6.79 -15.89
N ALA A 93 10.71 -7.51 -14.87
CA ALA A 93 11.23 -8.84 -14.51
C ALA A 93 10.91 -9.89 -15.59
N ALA A 94 9.68 -9.88 -16.11
CA ALA A 94 9.23 -10.81 -17.16
C ALA A 94 10.03 -10.67 -18.47
N VAL A 95 10.51 -9.46 -18.78
CA VAL A 95 11.32 -9.19 -19.97
C VAL A 95 12.79 -9.56 -19.76
N GLY A 96 13.30 -9.48 -18.52
CA GLY A 96 14.72 -9.67 -18.20
C GLY A 96 15.13 -11.08 -17.72
N GLY A 97 14.21 -12.04 -17.64
CA GLY A 97 14.51 -13.40 -17.15
C GLY A 97 14.76 -13.48 -15.64
N TYR A 98 14.30 -12.48 -14.88
CA TYR A 98 14.41 -12.43 -13.43
C TYR A 98 13.13 -12.95 -12.76
N VAL A 99 13.25 -13.40 -11.50
CA VAL A 99 12.14 -13.91 -10.69
C VAL A 99 11.85 -12.93 -9.54
N PRO A 100 10.58 -12.76 -9.12
CA PRO A 100 10.27 -11.98 -7.91
C PRO A 100 10.93 -12.56 -6.67
N ALA A 101 11.52 -11.70 -5.85
CA ALA A 101 12.06 -12.02 -4.54
C ALA A 101 11.16 -11.47 -3.42
N VAL A 102 11.60 -11.63 -2.18
CA VAL A 102 10.78 -11.39 -0.98
C VAL A 102 10.21 -9.97 -0.92
N GLY A 103 10.95 -8.95 -1.36
CA GLY A 103 10.50 -7.56 -1.34
C GLY A 103 9.24 -7.33 -2.19
N TRP A 104 9.15 -7.97 -3.35
CA TRP A 104 7.98 -7.89 -4.22
C TRP A 104 6.73 -8.43 -3.53
N TYR A 105 6.83 -9.60 -2.89
CA TYR A 105 5.70 -10.22 -2.19
C TYR A 105 5.25 -9.39 -0.99
N LEU A 106 6.19 -8.88 -0.18
CA LEU A 106 5.88 -8.05 0.98
C LEU A 106 5.19 -6.74 0.57
N THR A 107 5.69 -6.07 -0.47
CA THR A 107 5.09 -4.83 -0.97
C THR A 107 3.75 -5.07 -1.66
N ALA A 108 3.57 -6.19 -2.39
CA ALA A 108 2.30 -6.56 -2.99
C ALA A 108 1.23 -6.83 -1.92
N VAL A 109 1.54 -7.64 -0.90
CA VAL A 109 0.62 -7.95 0.20
C VAL A 109 0.30 -6.70 1.00
N GLY A 110 1.31 -5.91 1.36
CA GLY A 110 1.10 -4.64 2.08
C GLY A 110 0.26 -3.65 1.27
N GLY A 111 0.52 -3.51 -0.03
CA GLY A 111 -0.25 -2.66 -0.94
C GLY A 111 -1.72 -3.07 -1.02
N LEU A 112 -2.00 -4.38 -1.18
CA LEU A 112 -3.37 -4.91 -1.21
C LEU A 112 -4.12 -4.63 0.10
N LEU A 113 -3.46 -4.78 1.25
CA LEU A 113 -4.06 -4.49 2.55
C LEU A 113 -4.37 -2.99 2.71
N LEU A 114 -3.46 -2.10 2.29
CA LEU A 114 -3.69 -0.65 2.30
C LEU A 114 -4.87 -0.26 1.40
N VAL A 115 -4.94 -0.82 0.19
CA VAL A 115 -6.08 -0.58 -0.72
C VAL A 115 -7.38 -1.11 -0.13
N GLY A 116 -7.39 -2.34 0.40
CA GLY A 116 -8.58 -2.92 1.00
C GLY A 116 -9.15 -2.07 2.14
N VAL A 117 -8.29 -1.61 3.05
CA VAL A 117 -8.69 -0.72 4.14
C VAL A 117 -9.10 0.67 3.63
N GLY A 118 -8.37 1.23 2.66
CA GLY A 118 -8.69 2.54 2.07
C GLY A 118 -10.05 2.53 1.36
N VAL A 119 -10.34 1.47 0.60
CA VAL A 119 -11.61 1.26 -0.10
C VAL A 119 -12.75 1.11 0.91
N GLU A 120 -12.63 0.25 1.92
CA GLU A 120 -13.67 0.09 2.95
C GLU A 120 -14.02 1.44 3.61
N ARG A 121 -13.00 2.25 3.93
CA ARG A 121 -13.19 3.59 4.51
C ARG A 121 -13.87 4.55 3.53
N PHE A 122 -13.44 4.58 2.27
CA PHE A 122 -14.03 5.44 1.23
C PHE A 122 -15.51 5.12 1.01
N TRP A 123 -15.86 3.85 0.81
CA TRP A 123 -17.25 3.41 0.63
C TRP A 123 -18.12 3.70 1.86
N SER A 124 -17.57 3.52 3.07
CA SER A 124 -18.32 3.81 4.30
C SER A 124 -18.75 5.28 4.41
N ARG A 125 -17.91 6.23 3.93
CA ARG A 125 -18.25 7.66 3.89
C ARG A 125 -19.28 7.99 2.82
N PHE A 126 -19.16 7.37 1.65
CA PHE A 126 -20.09 7.61 0.55
C PHE A 126 -21.51 7.11 0.88
N GLY A 127 -21.61 5.94 1.52
CA GLY A 127 -22.88 5.39 2.00
C GLY A 127 -23.57 6.25 3.07
N TYR A 128 -22.80 6.89 3.97
CA TYR A 128 -23.38 7.83 4.94
C TYR A 128 -23.86 9.14 4.32
N ARG A 129 -23.18 9.64 3.28
CA ARG A 129 -23.63 10.88 2.60
C ARG A 129 -24.92 10.67 1.82
N LEU A 130 -25.06 9.52 1.14
CA LEU A 130 -26.28 9.17 0.40
C LEU A 130 -27.47 8.92 1.33
N SER A 131 -27.26 8.27 2.48
CA SER A 131 -28.33 8.05 3.46
C SER A 131 -28.79 9.33 4.18
N GLY A 132 -27.94 10.36 4.26
CA GLY A 132 -28.29 11.62 4.92
C GLY A 132 -29.06 12.60 4.02
N THR A 133 -28.98 12.44 2.69
CA THR A 133 -29.75 13.25 1.73
C THR A 133 -31.18 12.74 1.55
N ASP A 134 -31.45 11.50 1.94
CA ASP A 134 -32.77 10.87 1.86
C ASP A 134 -33.58 10.97 3.16
N ASP A 135 -33.15 11.78 4.14
CA ASP A 135 -33.90 12.01 5.38
C ASP A 135 -34.83 13.24 5.22
N PRO A 136 -36.13 13.05 4.91
CA PRO A 136 -37.08 14.14 4.69
C PRO A 136 -37.42 14.95 5.96
N ARG A 137 -36.77 14.66 7.09
CA ARG A 137 -36.99 15.31 8.40
C ARG A 137 -36.13 16.54 8.64
N SER A 138 -35.38 17.00 7.63
CA SER A 138 -34.49 18.18 7.74
C SER A 138 -35.09 19.49 7.18
N VAL A 139 -36.41 19.52 6.92
CA VAL A 139 -37.17 20.75 6.62
C VAL A 139 -38.19 21.02 7.70
#